data_AF-A0AAN5AYY1-F1
#
_entry.id   AF-A0AAN5AYY1-F1
#
_cell.length_a   1.000
_cell.length_b   1.000
_cell.length_c   1.000
_cell.angle_alpha   90.00
_cell.angle_beta   90.00
_cell.angle_gamma   90.00
#
_symmetry.space_group_name_H-M   'P 1'
#
loop_
_entity.id
_entity.type
_entity.pdbx_description
1 polymer ?
#
loop_
_entity_poly.entity_id
_entity_poly.type
_entity_poly.pdbx_seq_one_letter_code
_entity_poly.pdbx_strand_id
1 'polypeptide(L)'
;MNDFAAGVIRWMVRLAVVAVGVVFFLSLLTVAALLAVVWGARALWARVTGRPVTPWAMRMDPRAGWSTVYRSTARWSAAPGGRPVADCPAEPAVRSRELPGAREVTDVQARDVS
;
A
#
# COMPACT_ATOMS: atom_id res chain seq x y z
N MET A 1 29.59 -55.02 -17.99
CA MET A 1 28.10 -55.05 -17.98
C MET A 1 27.50 -54.11 -16.94
N ASN A 2 28.01 -54.12 -15.70
CA ASN A 2 27.43 -53.35 -14.59
C ASN A 2 27.51 -51.82 -14.79
N ASP A 3 28.59 -51.33 -15.39
CA ASP A 3 28.79 -49.89 -15.64
C ASP A 3 27.80 -49.31 -16.66
N PHE A 4 27.42 -50.12 -17.65
CA PHE A 4 26.39 -49.75 -18.62
C PHE A 4 25.01 -49.65 -17.94
N ALA A 5 24.67 -50.64 -17.12
CA ALA A 5 23.44 -50.63 -16.34
C ALA A 5 23.38 -49.40 -15.40
N ALA A 6 24.47 -49.11 -14.70
CA ALA A 6 24.57 -47.92 -13.84
C ALA A 6 24.42 -46.61 -14.63
N GLY A 7 25.00 -46.53 -15.83
CA GLY A 7 24.85 -45.39 -16.73
C GLY A 7 23.39 -45.17 -17.16
N VAL A 8 22.71 -46.23 -17.58
CA VAL A 8 21.30 -46.20 -17.99
C VAL A 8 20.40 -45.80 -16.82
N ILE A 9 20.61 -46.35 -15.64
CA ILE A 9 19.82 -46.02 -14.43
C ILE A 9 19.98 -44.54 -14.09
N ARG A 10 21.21 -44.01 -14.11
CA ARG A 10 21.45 -42.58 -13.79
C ARG A 10 20.77 -41.66 -14.81
N TRP A 11 20.74 -42.06 -16.08
CA TRP A 11 20.05 -41.31 -17.12
C TRP A 11 18.53 -41.36 -16.95
N MET A 12 17.96 -42.54 -16.66
CA MET A 12 16.54 -42.70 -16.35
C MET A 12 16.10 -41.87 -15.14
N VAL A 13 16.88 -41.89 -14.06
CA VAL A 13 16.60 -41.08 -12.86
C VAL A 13 16.60 -39.60 -13.20
N ARG A 14 17.57 -39.12 -13.98
CA ARG A 14 17.58 -37.73 -14.45
C ARG A 14 16.34 -37.39 -15.27
N LEU A 15 15.95 -38.26 -16.20
CA LEU A 15 14.76 -38.06 -17.02
C LEU A 15 13.50 -38.00 -16.15
N ALA A 16 13.39 -38.88 -15.15
CA ALA A 16 12.29 -38.88 -14.20
C ALA A 16 12.23 -37.58 -13.38
N VAL A 17 13.37 -37.10 -12.87
CA VAL A 17 13.45 -35.82 -12.14
C VAL A 17 13.03 -34.65 -13.03
N VAL A 18 13.48 -34.62 -14.28
CA VAL A 18 13.07 -33.59 -15.26
C VAL A 18 11.56 -33.68 -15.51
N ALA A 19 11.02 -34.87 -15.72
CA ALA A 19 9.59 -35.07 -15.93
C ALA A 19 8.75 -34.57 -14.73
N VAL A 20 9.16 -34.89 -13.50
CA VAL A 20 8.52 -34.38 -12.28
C VAL A 20 8.57 -32.84 -12.23
N GLY A 21 9.72 -32.26 -12.55
CA GLY A 21 9.87 -30.80 -12.61
C GLY A 21 8.96 -30.16 -13.66
N VAL A 22 8.85 -30.75 -14.84
CA VAL A 22 7.95 -30.29 -15.91
C VAL A 22 6.49 -30.37 -15.48
N VAL A 23 6.07 -31.48 -14.88
CA VAL A 23 4.70 -31.63 -14.36
C VAL A 23 4.40 -30.58 -13.30
N PHE A 24 5.31 -30.35 -12.36
CA PHE A 24 5.16 -29.31 -11.33
C PHE A 24 5.07 -27.91 -11.94
N PHE A 25 5.94 -27.60 -12.90
CA PHE A 25 5.94 -26.32 -13.60
C PHE A 25 4.62 -26.10 -14.36
N LEU A 26 4.16 -27.09 -15.11
CA LEU A 26 2.88 -27.03 -15.82
C LEU A 26 1.71 -26.86 -14.86
N SER A 27 1.70 -27.57 -13.73
CA SER A 27 0.69 -27.38 -12.69
C SER A 27 0.66 -25.95 -12.18
N LEU A 28 1.82 -25.38 -11.85
CA LEU A 28 1.92 -24.01 -11.36
C LEU A 28 1.47 -22.99 -12.43
N LEU A 29 1.84 -23.23 -13.69
CA LEU A 29 1.45 -22.42 -14.83
C LEU A 29 -0.07 -22.50 -15.07
N THR A 30 -0.68 -23.68 -14.92
CA THR A 30 -2.13 -23.85 -14.98
C THR A 30 -2.82 -23.05 -13.87
N VAL A 31 -2.35 -23.13 -12.62
CA VAL A 31 -2.91 -22.36 -11.51
C VAL A 31 -2.79 -20.85 -11.76
N ALA A 32 -1.63 -20.38 -12.22
CA ALA A 32 -1.41 -18.98 -12.56
C ALA A 32 -2.31 -18.52 -13.72
N ALA A 33 -2.48 -19.36 -14.75
CA ALA A 33 -3.37 -19.07 -15.88
C ALA A 33 -4.84 -19.00 -15.44
N LEU A 34 -5.30 -19.94 -14.62
CA LEU A 34 -6.65 -19.91 -14.05
C LEU A 34 -6.86 -18.65 -13.21
N LEU A 35 -5.89 -18.28 -12.38
CA LEU A 35 -5.94 -17.04 -11.62
C LEU A 35 -6.01 -15.83 -12.56
N ALA A 36 -5.16 -15.77 -13.58
CA ALA A 36 -5.18 -14.70 -14.59
C ALA A 36 -6.53 -14.62 -15.31
N VAL A 37 -7.17 -15.75 -15.64
CA VAL A 37 -8.51 -15.79 -16.24
C VAL A 37 -9.56 -15.25 -15.27
N VAL A 38 -9.51 -15.65 -13.99
CA VAL A 38 -10.45 -15.14 -12.97
C VAL A 38 -10.29 -13.64 -12.79
N TRP A 39 -9.06 -13.14 -12.69
CA TRP A 39 -8.76 -11.71 -12.57
C TRP A 39 -9.09 -10.93 -13.84
N GLY A 40 -8.82 -11.51 -15.01
CA GLY A 40 -9.15 -10.94 -16.31
C GLY A 40 -10.66 -10.84 -16.51
N ALA A 41 -11.40 -11.91 -16.22
CA ALA A 41 -12.85 -11.92 -16.27
C ALA A 41 -13.45 -10.92 -15.28
N ARG A 42 -12.89 -10.81 -14.07
CA ARG A 42 -13.27 -9.82 -13.05
C ARG A 42 -13.05 -8.38 -13.53
N ALA A 43 -11.89 -8.10 -14.13
CA ALA A 43 -11.54 -6.79 -14.68
C ALA A 43 -12.38 -6.45 -15.92
N LEU A 44 -12.63 -7.44 -16.78
CA LEU A 44 -13.44 -7.30 -17.98
C LEU A 44 -14.92 -7.13 -17.62
N TRP A 45 -15.42 -7.80 -16.58
CA TRP A 45 -16.75 -7.55 -16.02
C TRP A 45 -16.93 -6.09 -15.60
N ALA A 46 -15.95 -5.51 -14.90
CA ALA A 46 -16.02 -4.09 -14.54
C ALA A 46 -16.12 -3.17 -15.78
N ARG A 47 -15.51 -3.57 -16.90
CA ARG A 47 -15.57 -2.84 -18.17
C ARG A 47 -16.87 -3.08 -18.95
N VAL A 48 -17.36 -4.32 -18.99
CA VAL A 48 -18.54 -4.71 -19.79
C VAL A 48 -19.84 -4.34 -19.10
N THR A 49 -19.94 -4.46 -17.78
CA THR A 49 -21.18 -4.22 -17.03
C THR A 49 -21.35 -2.76 -16.59
N GLY A 50 -20.34 -1.90 -16.77
CA GLY A 50 -20.35 -0.48 -16.36
C GLY A 50 -20.54 -0.23 -14.85
N ARG A 51 -20.72 -1.30 -14.07
CA ARG A 51 -20.88 -1.27 -12.61
C ARG A 51 -19.54 -1.67 -12.00
N PRO A 52 -18.88 -0.75 -11.27
CA PRO A 52 -17.60 -1.05 -10.63
C PRO A 52 -17.86 -2.14 -9.61
N VAL A 53 -17.31 -3.32 -9.85
CA VAL A 53 -17.51 -4.40 -8.91
C VAL A 53 -16.77 -4.03 -7.64
N THR A 54 -17.49 -4.03 -6.51
CA THR A 54 -17.02 -3.63 -5.19
C THR A 54 -15.59 -4.12 -4.95
N PRO A 55 -14.61 -3.22 -4.79
CA PRO A 55 -13.23 -3.62 -4.56
C PRO A 55 -13.16 -4.31 -3.20
N TRP A 56 -12.73 -5.57 -3.20
CA TRP A 56 -12.38 -6.32 -1.98
C TRP A 56 -11.11 -5.78 -1.32
N ALA A 57 -10.38 -4.92 -2.01
CA ALA A 57 -9.47 -3.97 -1.38
C ALA A 57 -10.32 -2.82 -0.85
N MET A 58 -10.50 -2.78 0.47
CA MET A 58 -10.79 -1.56 1.23
C MET A 58 -10.22 -0.34 0.47
N ARG A 59 -11.06 0.66 0.21
CA ARG A 59 -10.64 1.93 -0.40
C ARG A 59 -9.63 2.63 0.52
N MET A 60 -8.38 2.18 0.50
CA MET A 60 -7.25 3.00 0.91
C MET A 60 -7.08 3.99 -0.25
N ASP A 61 -7.92 5.01 -0.26
CA ASP A 61 -7.74 6.15 -1.15
C ASP A 61 -6.37 6.75 -0.78
N PRO A 62 -5.35 6.68 -1.68
CA PRO A 62 -4.01 7.17 -1.36
C PRO A 62 -4.01 8.67 -1.01
N ARG A 63 -5.04 9.42 -1.42
CA ARG A 63 -5.24 10.83 -1.01
C ARG A 63 -5.86 10.96 0.38
N ALA A 64 -6.70 10.01 0.82
CA ALA A 64 -7.28 10.00 2.15
C ALA A 64 -6.27 9.59 3.24
N GLY A 65 -5.37 8.65 2.93
CA GLY A 65 -4.31 8.22 3.86
C GLY A 65 -3.37 9.37 4.24
N TRP A 66 -2.94 10.17 3.26
CA TRP A 66 -2.03 11.30 3.49
C TRP A 66 -2.72 12.50 4.14
N SER A 67 -3.98 12.81 3.77
CA SER A 67 -4.73 13.91 4.39
C SER A 67 -5.09 13.62 5.85
N THR A 68 -5.33 12.35 6.22
CA THR A 68 -5.58 11.97 7.63
C THR A 68 -4.32 12.15 8.47
N VAL A 69 -3.15 11.75 7.95
CA VAL A 69 -1.86 11.95 8.63
C VAL A 69 -1.55 13.43 8.76
N TYR A 70 -1.65 14.21 7.67
CA TYR A 70 -1.39 15.65 7.71
C TYR A 70 -2.33 16.40 8.68
N ARG A 71 -3.62 16.03 8.69
CA ARG A 71 -4.59 16.59 9.64
C ARG A 71 -4.33 16.13 11.08
N SER A 72 -3.87 14.90 11.30
CA SER A 72 -3.50 14.41 12.62
C SER A 72 -2.23 15.07 13.16
N THR A 73 -1.21 15.29 12.32
CA THR A 73 -0.01 16.03 12.70
C THR A 73 -0.34 17.49 13.00
N ALA A 74 -1.21 18.12 12.18
CA ALA A 74 -1.71 19.47 12.44
C ALA A 74 -2.49 19.57 13.77
N ARG A 75 -3.19 18.50 14.18
CA ARG A 75 -3.90 18.44 15.47
C ARG A 75 -2.96 18.25 16.66
N TRP A 76 -1.88 17.48 16.50
CA TRP A 76 -0.84 17.32 17.53
C TRP A 76 0.05 18.56 17.67
N SER A 77 0.31 19.28 16.57
CA SER A 77 0.98 20.57 16.61
C SER A 77 0.09 21.72 17.12
N ALA A 78 -1.22 21.50 17.20
CA ALA A 78 -2.21 22.45 17.71
C ALA A 78 -2.79 22.04 19.07
N ALA A 79 -2.01 21.35 19.91
CA ALA A 79 -2.38 21.10 21.30
C ALA A 79 -1.83 22.21 22.23
N PRO A 80 -2.66 23.17 22.67
CA PRO A 80 -2.51 23.76 23.99
C PRO A 80 -3.34 22.96 24.99
N GLY A 81 -2.78 22.70 26.16
CA GLY A 81 -3.42 21.94 27.23
C GLY A 81 -4.77 22.50 27.65
N GLY A 82 -5.71 21.62 28.00
CA GLY A 82 -6.99 22.00 28.57
C GLY A 82 -8.06 20.91 28.46
N ARG A 83 -8.28 20.23 29.58
CA ARG A 83 -9.33 19.26 29.93
C ARG A 83 -10.72 19.56 29.29
N PRO A 84 -11.50 18.55 28.84
CA PRO A 84 -12.87 18.79 28.38
C PRO A 84 -13.81 18.85 29.59
N VAL A 85 -14.46 20.00 29.79
CA VAL A 85 -15.68 20.14 30.61
C VAL A 85 -16.83 20.48 29.66
N ALA A 86 -17.99 19.92 29.99
CA ALA A 86 -19.20 19.73 29.21
C ALA A 86 -19.87 21.00 28.62
N ASP A 87 -20.67 20.74 27.58
CA ASP A 87 -21.89 21.41 27.11
C ASP A 87 -21.94 22.95 26.98
N CYS A 88 -22.00 23.44 25.72
CA CYS A 88 -22.98 24.43 25.22
C CYS A 88 -22.80 24.74 23.71
N PRO A 89 -23.84 25.24 23.00
CA PRO A 89 -23.85 25.36 21.54
C PRO A 89 -23.26 26.68 20.98
N ALA A 90 -22.55 26.54 19.85
CA ALA A 90 -22.19 27.46 18.75
C ALA A 90 -22.06 28.99 18.98
N GLU A 91 -20.90 29.57 18.59
CA GLU A 91 -20.73 30.91 17.96
C GLU A 91 -19.24 31.12 17.48
N PRO A 92 -18.94 32.12 16.63
CA PRO A 92 -18.09 31.98 15.44
C PRO A 92 -16.59 32.31 15.62
N ALA A 93 -15.82 31.97 14.57
CA ALA A 93 -14.36 32.08 14.46
C ALA A 93 -13.79 33.45 14.89
N VAL A 94 -13.13 33.45 16.05
CA VAL A 94 -12.22 34.52 16.47
C VAL A 94 -10.90 34.32 15.74
N ARG A 95 -10.59 35.27 14.84
CA ARG A 95 -9.28 35.41 14.18
C ARG A 95 -8.15 35.30 15.20
N SER A 96 -7.19 34.44 14.89
CA SER A 96 -5.76 34.66 15.13
C SER A 96 -5.43 35.36 16.45
N ARG A 97 -5.61 34.65 17.56
CA ARG A 97 -5.01 35.06 18.84
C ARG A 97 -3.50 34.88 18.69
N GLU A 98 -2.78 35.99 18.51
CA GLU A 98 -1.32 35.98 18.48
C GLU A 98 -0.77 35.27 19.72
N LEU A 99 0.15 34.34 19.49
CA LEU A 99 0.81 33.59 20.54
C LEU A 99 1.71 34.55 21.34
N PRO A 100 1.70 34.50 22.69
CA PRO A 100 2.62 35.27 23.51
C PRO A 100 4.07 34.98 23.08
N GLY A 101 4.80 36.00 22.64
CA GLY A 101 6.19 35.89 22.16
C GLY A 101 6.39 36.08 20.65
N ALA A 102 5.32 36.19 19.85
CA ALA A 102 5.45 36.42 18.40
C ALA A 102 6.08 37.77 18.02
N ARG A 103 6.18 38.72 18.97
CA ARG A 103 6.79 40.05 18.78
C ARG A 103 8.30 40.10 19.04
N GLU A 104 8.91 39.02 19.50
CA GLU A 104 10.34 38.98 19.86
C GLU A 104 11.22 38.29 18.80
N VAL A 105 10.62 37.88 17.68
CA VAL A 105 11.37 37.31 16.55
C VAL A 105 12.04 38.46 15.80
N THR A 106 13.32 38.68 16.09
CA THR A 106 14.17 39.59 15.33
C THR A 106 14.68 38.81 14.12
N ASP A 107 14.19 39.15 12.92
CA ASP A 107 14.64 38.50 11.68
C ASP A 107 16.15 38.70 11.50
N VAL A 108 16.88 37.59 11.44
CA VAL A 108 18.31 37.59 11.14
C VAL A 108 18.47 37.72 9.63
N GLN A 109 18.93 38.89 9.18
CA GLN A 109 19.32 39.10 7.77
C GLN A 109 20.41 38.10 7.37
N ALA A 110 20.16 37.37 6.28
CA ALA A 110 21.15 36.47 5.71
C ALA A 110 22.35 37.32 5.23
N ARG A 111 23.52 37.08 5.81
CA ARG A 111 24.76 37.71 5.36
C ARG A 111 25.17 37.06 4.05
N ASP A 112 25.11 37.82 2.95
CA ASP A 112 25.71 37.40 1.70
C ASP A 112 27.22 37.24 1.91
N VAL A 113 27.68 35.99 1.81
CA VAL A 113 29.08 35.61 1.79
C VAL A 113 29.54 35.56 0.34
N SER A 114 30.10 36.67 -0.12
CA SER A 114 30.87 36.79 -1.37
C SER A 114 32.33 36.42 -1.15
#